data_AF-A0A0Q1A845-F1
#
_entry.id   AF-A0A0Q1A845-F1
#
_cell.length_a   1.000
_cell.length_b   1.000
_cell.length_c   1.000
_cell.angle_alpha   90.00
_cell.angle_beta   90.00
_cell.angle_gamma   90.00
#
_symmetry.space_group_name_H-M   'P 1'
#
loop_
_entity.id
_entity.type
_entity.pdbx_description
1 polymer ?
#
loop_
_entity_poly.entity_id
_entity_poly.type
_entity_poly.pdbx_seq_one_letter_code
_entity_poly.pdbx_strand_id
1 'polypeptide(L)'
;MNSLKLIIISCSIILLLILLLLITHLLTKNFKSKINNDGKLKISFGIWYSAIFLSGANVISIVINTLSEVVDNLIKIRPVNLYLELIKITSLVIGVGFTWLILWFIVIKFLTKITHLKMDENEEMDDDNFSYFIIKGIMLFAIIFSLSSILSLILRLFIPNIETPFYH
;
A
#
# COMPACT_ATOMS: atom_id res chain seq x y z
N MET A 1 7.40 -25.29 13.24
CA MET A 1 6.75 -23.96 13.38
C MET A 1 7.38 -22.91 12.47
N ASN A 2 8.71 -22.85 12.30
CA ASN A 2 9.36 -21.93 11.33
C ASN A 2 8.90 -22.13 9.88
N SER A 3 8.70 -23.38 9.44
CA SER A 3 8.23 -23.70 8.09
C SER A 3 6.83 -23.14 7.81
N LEU A 4 5.90 -23.26 8.77
CA LEU A 4 4.54 -22.74 8.65
C LEU A 4 4.52 -21.20 8.60
N LYS A 5 5.32 -20.54 9.44
CA LYS A 5 5.49 -19.07 9.37
C LYS A 5 5.99 -18.63 7.99
N LEU A 6 7.03 -19.29 7.48
CA LEU A 6 7.60 -18.99 6.17
C LEU A 6 6.56 -19.11 5.05
N ILE A 7 5.76 -20.19 5.06
CA ILE A 7 4.72 -20.41 4.05
C ILE A 7 3.67 -19.29 4.09
N ILE A 8 3.18 -18.93 5.28
CA ILE A 8 2.15 -17.89 5.45
C ILE A 8 2.67 -16.53 4.98
N ILE A 9 3.88 -16.14 5.38
CA ILE A 9 4.46 -14.86 5.00
C ILE A 9 4.72 -14.82 3.49
N SER A 10 5.26 -15.90 2.90
CA SER A 10 5.53 -15.96 1.46
C SER A 10 4.24 -15.87 0.63
N CYS A 11 3.19 -16.57 1.04
CA CYS A 11 1.88 -16.48 0.41
C CYS A 11 1.29 -15.07 0.53
N SER A 12 1.42 -14.45 1.72
CA SER A 12 0.97 -13.08 1.97
C SER A 12 1.69 -12.06 1.09
N ILE A 13 3.01 -12.21 0.89
CA ILE A 13 3.79 -11.32 0.00
C ILE A 13 3.30 -11.40 -1.44
N ILE A 14 3.08 -12.61 -1.96
CA ILE A 14 2.56 -12.81 -3.32
C ILE A 14 1.19 -12.15 -3.46
N LEU A 15 0.29 -12.39 -2.50
CA LEU A 15 -1.05 -11.80 -2.49
C LEU A 15 -1.01 -10.27 -2.42
N LEU A 16 -0.16 -9.70 -1.56
CA LEU A 16 0.07 -8.25 -1.45
C LEU A 16 0.56 -7.66 -2.77
N LEU A 17 1.49 -8.33 -3.45
CA LEU A 17 2.02 -7.86 -4.73
C LEU A 17 0.95 -7.87 -5.84
N ILE A 18 0.14 -8.93 -5.90
CA ILE A 18 -1.00 -9.02 -6.83
C ILE A 18 -2.01 -7.89 -6.57
N LEU A 19 -2.36 -7.66 -5.30
CA LEU A 19 -3.28 -6.59 -4.91
C LEU A 19 -2.71 -5.20 -5.23
N LEU A 20 -1.41 -4.98 -5.02
CA LEU A 20 -0.77 -3.72 -5.39
C LEU A 20 -0.87 -3.47 -6.90
N LEU A 21 -0.55 -4.47 -7.73
CA LEU A 21 -0.67 -4.36 -9.18
C LEU A 21 -2.11 -4.10 -9.63
N LEU A 22 -3.08 -4.75 -8.97
CA LEU A 22 -4.49 -4.54 -9.26
C LEU A 22 -4.94 -3.12 -8.87
N ILE A 23 -4.53 -2.62 -7.72
CA ILE A 23 -4.86 -1.27 -7.25
C ILE A 23 -4.17 -0.22 -8.11
N THR A 24 -2.89 -0.36 -8.44
CA THR A 24 -2.18 0.58 -9.33
C THR A 24 -2.86 0.62 -10.69
N HIS A 25 -3.26 -0.52 -11.24
CA HIS A 25 -4.04 -0.59 -12.47
C HIS A 25 -5.38 0.13 -12.32
N LEU A 26 -6.14 -0.14 -11.26
CA LEU A 26 -7.45 0.51 -11.03
C LEU A 26 -7.35 2.02 -10.88
N LEU A 27 -6.31 2.52 -10.20
CA LEU A 27 -6.10 3.95 -9.98
C LEU A 27 -5.64 4.68 -11.25
N THR A 28 -5.00 3.97 -12.18
CA THR A 28 -4.48 4.53 -13.44
C THR A 28 -5.35 4.20 -14.67
N LYS A 29 -6.42 3.41 -14.51
CA LYS A 29 -7.24 2.95 -15.64
C LYS A 29 -7.93 4.08 -16.40
N ASN A 30 -8.25 5.18 -15.73
CA ASN A 30 -9.06 6.26 -16.28
C ASN A 30 -8.29 7.19 -17.24
N PHE A 31 -6.95 7.11 -17.29
CA PHE A 31 -6.17 7.88 -18.24
C PHE A 31 -6.39 7.35 -19.66
N LYS A 32 -6.91 8.20 -20.55
CA LYS A 32 -7.22 7.86 -21.94
C LYS A 32 -5.95 7.69 -22.79
N SER A 33 -5.00 8.62 -22.66
CA SER A 33 -3.73 8.57 -23.39
C SER A 33 -2.61 8.01 -22.50
N LYS A 34 -2.35 6.71 -22.62
CA LYS A 34 -1.20 6.05 -21.97
C LYS A 34 -0.01 5.88 -22.92
N ILE A 35 -0.28 6.00 -24.21
CA ILE A 35 0.63 5.69 -25.30
C ILE A 35 0.70 6.93 -26.20
N ASN A 36 1.91 7.34 -26.53
CA ASN A 36 2.18 8.41 -27.49
C ASN A 36 1.86 7.98 -28.92
N ASN A 37 1.78 8.95 -29.83
CA ASN A 37 1.53 8.70 -31.26
C ASN A 37 2.54 7.70 -31.88
N ASP A 38 3.74 7.59 -31.30
CA ASP A 38 4.79 6.66 -31.70
C ASP A 38 4.63 5.24 -31.13
N GLY A 39 3.52 4.92 -30.46
CA GLY A 39 3.28 3.62 -29.84
C GLY A 39 4.06 3.38 -28.53
N LYS A 40 4.83 4.37 -28.05
CA LYS A 40 5.61 4.30 -26.80
C LYS A 40 4.78 4.76 -25.60
N LEU A 41 5.05 4.18 -24.44
CA LEU A 41 4.40 4.57 -23.17
C LEU A 41 4.83 5.99 -22.79
N LYS A 42 3.86 6.84 -22.42
CA LYS A 42 4.10 8.23 -22.04
C LYS A 42 4.96 8.34 -20.78
N ILE A 43 5.89 9.29 -20.77
CA ILE A 43 6.82 9.46 -19.65
C ILE A 43 6.04 9.87 -18.40
N SER A 44 5.11 10.82 -18.53
CA SER A 44 4.16 11.24 -17.49
C SER A 44 3.41 10.05 -16.86
N PHE A 45 2.85 9.15 -17.68
CA PHE A 45 2.16 7.95 -17.20
C PHE A 45 3.10 7.02 -16.43
N GLY A 46 4.30 6.77 -16.98
CA GLY A 46 5.31 5.93 -16.35
C GLY A 46 5.76 6.46 -14.98
N ILE A 47 5.94 7.78 -14.86
CA ILE A 47 6.28 8.44 -13.60
C ILE A 47 5.15 8.28 -12.59
N TRP A 48 3.91 8.56 -12.99
CA TRP A 48 2.76 8.45 -12.10
C TRP A 48 2.52 7.01 -11.63
N TYR A 49 2.60 6.05 -12.55
CA TYR A 49 2.50 4.63 -12.24
C TYR A 49 3.59 4.20 -11.24
N SER A 50 4.85 4.58 -11.51
CA SER A 50 5.97 4.28 -10.64
C SER A 50 5.80 4.88 -9.24
N ALA A 51 5.31 6.12 -9.15
CA ALA A 51 5.08 6.78 -7.87
C ALA A 51 4.03 6.07 -7.01
N ILE A 52 2.91 5.65 -7.61
CA ILE A 52 1.88 4.87 -6.89
C ILE A 52 2.47 3.51 -6.47
N PHE A 53 3.20 2.85 -7.35
CA PHE A 53 3.81 1.55 -7.07
C PHE A 53 4.81 1.62 -5.92
N LEU A 54 5.74 2.60 -5.95
CA LEU A 54 6.72 2.82 -4.88
C LEU A 54 6.05 3.17 -3.54
N SER A 55 5.02 4.00 -3.58
CA SER A 55 4.26 4.36 -2.39
C SER A 55 3.55 3.15 -1.79
N GLY A 56 2.95 2.31 -2.64
CA GLY A 56 2.31 1.07 -2.22
C GLY A 56 3.32 0.02 -1.72
N ALA A 57 4.51 -0.07 -2.31
CA ALA A 57 5.58 -0.93 -1.84
C ALA A 57 6.05 -0.55 -0.42
N ASN A 58 6.12 0.76 -0.12
CA ASN A 58 6.41 1.24 1.23
C ASN A 58 5.34 0.78 2.25
N VAL A 59 4.06 0.92 1.89
CA VAL A 59 2.94 0.44 2.73
C VAL A 59 3.02 -1.08 2.94
N ILE A 60 3.30 -1.84 1.87
CA ILE A 60 3.46 -3.30 1.95
C ILE A 60 4.58 -3.70 2.91
N SER A 61 5.71 -2.99 2.90
CA SER A 61 6.82 -3.26 3.83
C SER A 61 6.35 -3.21 5.29
N ILE A 62 5.57 -2.18 5.66
CA ILE A 62 5.03 -2.00 7.01
C ILE A 62 4.00 -3.11 7.34
N VAL A 63 3.16 -3.46 6.37
CA VAL A 63 2.18 -4.55 6.50
C VAL A 63 2.88 -5.88 6.73
N ILE A 64 3.91 -6.23 5.97
CA ILE A 64 4.66 -7.49 6.11
C ILE A 64 5.32 -7.57 7.49
N ASN A 65 5.93 -6.48 7.96
CA ASN A 65 6.53 -6.45 9.30
C ASN A 65 5.49 -6.74 10.39
N THR A 66 4.31 -6.12 10.28
CA THR A 66 3.19 -6.36 11.20
C THR A 66 2.69 -7.81 11.10
N LEU A 67 2.52 -8.33 9.89
CA LEU A 67 2.07 -9.72 9.67
C LEU A 67 3.05 -10.73 10.27
N SER A 68 4.35 -10.47 10.19
CA SER A 68 5.37 -11.32 10.82
C SER A 68 5.18 -11.38 12.34
N GLU A 69 4.95 -10.23 12.99
CA GLU A 69 4.66 -10.14 14.44
C GLU A 69 3.34 -10.85 14.80
N VAL A 70 2.27 -10.64 14.01
CA VAL A 70 0.96 -11.31 14.19
C VAL A 70 1.09 -12.82 14.13
N VAL A 71 1.76 -13.34 13.10
CA VAL A 71 1.93 -14.79 12.90
C VAL A 71 2.73 -15.40 14.05
N ASP A 72 3.79 -14.72 14.51
CA ASP A 72 4.57 -15.17 15.66
C ASP A 72 3.74 -15.25 16.93
N ASN A 73 2.91 -14.24 17.19
CA ASN A 73 2.10 -14.18 18.41
C ASN A 73 0.98 -15.24 18.40
N LEU A 74 0.27 -15.41 17.29
CA LEU A 74 -0.77 -16.44 17.17
C LEU A 74 -0.23 -17.85 17.31
N ILE A 75 0.96 -18.12 16.72
CA ILE A 75 1.64 -19.41 16.85
C ILE A 75 2.05 -19.70 18.30
N LYS A 76 2.37 -18.67 19.09
CA LYS A 76 2.72 -18.79 20.51
C LYS A 76 1.49 -18.97 21.40
N ILE A 77 0.43 -18.17 21.17
CA ILE A 77 -0.83 -18.23 21.94
C ILE A 77 -1.55 -19.56 21.70
N ARG A 78 -1.50 -20.10 20.48
CA ARG A 78 -2.19 -21.33 20.05
C ARG A 78 -3.70 -21.31 20.38
N PRO A 79 -4.45 -20.33 19.84
CA PRO A 79 -5.90 -20.28 20.02
C PRO A 79 -6.56 -21.53 19.42
N VAL A 80 -7.75 -21.87 19.93
CA VAL A 80 -8.53 -23.06 19.53
C VAL A 80 -8.70 -23.14 18.01
N ASN A 81 -8.92 -22.00 17.34
CA ASN A 81 -9.10 -21.88 15.90
C ASN A 81 -7.98 -21.07 15.23
N LEU A 82 -6.72 -21.48 15.42
CA LEU A 82 -5.53 -20.79 14.90
C LEU A 82 -5.60 -20.38 13.43
N TYR A 83 -6.06 -21.25 12.53
CA TYR A 83 -6.13 -20.93 11.10
C TYR A 83 -7.16 -19.83 10.79
N LEU A 84 -8.30 -19.85 11.48
CA LEU A 84 -9.36 -18.86 11.28
C LEU A 84 -8.89 -17.49 11.81
N GLU A 85 -8.26 -17.46 12.98
CA GLU A 85 -7.72 -16.22 13.54
C GLU A 85 -6.60 -15.63 12.69
N LEU A 86 -5.72 -16.48 12.15
CA LEU A 86 -4.71 -16.06 11.18
C LEU A 86 -5.35 -15.38 9.97
N ILE A 87 -6.32 -16.03 9.31
CA ILE A 87 -6.99 -15.47 8.13
C ILE A 87 -7.70 -14.15 8.47
N LYS A 88 -8.40 -14.10 9.62
CA LYS A 88 -9.11 -12.90 10.07
C LYS A 88 -8.17 -11.72 10.28
N ILE A 89 -7.09 -11.90 11.05
CA ILE A 89 -6.20 -10.79 11.39
C ILE A 89 -5.34 -10.42 10.17
N THR A 90 -4.84 -11.39 9.41
CA THR A 90 -4.05 -11.12 8.20
C THR A 90 -4.85 -10.33 7.17
N SER A 91 -6.09 -10.73 6.88
CA SER A 91 -6.97 -10.00 5.96
C SER A 91 -7.26 -8.57 6.44
N LEU A 92 -7.43 -8.38 7.75
CA LEU A 92 -7.65 -7.07 8.35
C LEU A 92 -6.41 -6.16 8.18
N VAL A 93 -5.22 -6.64 8.55
CA VAL A 93 -3.96 -5.88 8.43
C VAL A 93 -3.71 -5.50 6.96
N ILE A 94 -3.90 -6.44 6.03
CA ILE A 94 -3.78 -6.20 4.58
C ILE A 94 -4.79 -5.14 4.11
N GLY A 95 -6.05 -5.28 4.53
CA GLY A 95 -7.12 -4.35 4.19
C GLY A 95 -6.80 -2.92 4.65
N VAL A 96 -6.41 -2.75 5.91
CA VAL A 96 -6.03 -1.45 6.47
C VAL A 96 -4.86 -0.84 5.71
N GLY A 97 -3.84 -1.63 5.36
CA GLY A 97 -2.72 -1.16 4.53
C GLY A 97 -3.18 -0.59 3.18
N PHE A 98 -4.00 -1.31 2.43
CA PHE A 98 -4.49 -0.81 1.14
C PHE A 98 -5.48 0.35 1.26
N THR A 99 -6.34 0.35 2.28
CA THR A 99 -7.19 1.50 2.58
C THR A 99 -6.35 2.75 2.85
N TRP A 100 -5.22 2.62 3.55
CA TRP A 100 -4.29 3.71 3.79
C TRP A 100 -3.72 4.29 2.49
N LEU A 101 -3.27 3.43 1.57
CA LEU A 101 -2.78 3.84 0.26
C LEU A 101 -3.84 4.61 -0.54
N ILE A 102 -5.08 4.09 -0.58
CA ILE A 102 -6.20 4.70 -1.31
C ILE A 102 -6.59 6.03 -0.68
N LEU A 103 -6.62 6.12 0.65
CA LEU A 103 -6.94 7.35 1.37
C LEU A 103 -5.97 8.47 0.99
N TRP A 104 -4.66 8.22 1.06
CA TRP A 104 -3.67 9.24 0.73
C TRP A 104 -3.63 9.57 -0.75
N PHE A 105 -3.94 8.62 -1.62
CA PHE A 105 -4.16 8.90 -3.04
C PHE A 105 -5.30 9.91 -3.26
N ILE A 106 -6.43 9.76 -2.56
CA ILE A 106 -7.55 10.70 -2.62
C ILE A 106 -7.16 12.08 -2.07
N VAL A 107 -6.43 12.12 -0.95
CA VAL A 107 -5.94 13.37 -0.36
C VAL A 107 -5.02 14.11 -1.33
N ILE A 108 -4.09 13.42 -2.00
CA ILE A 108 -3.22 14.05 -2.99
C ILE A 108 -4.03 14.64 -4.15
N LYS A 109 -5.04 13.93 -4.64
CA LYS A 109 -5.94 14.44 -5.69
C LYS A 109 -6.69 15.71 -5.26
N PHE A 110 -6.96 15.87 -3.96
CA PHE A 110 -7.56 17.09 -3.42
C PHE A 110 -6.52 18.21 -3.27
N LEU A 111 -5.33 17.89 -2.75
CA LEU A 111 -4.24 18.86 -2.58
C LEU A 111 -3.78 19.45 -3.91
N THR A 112 -3.65 18.65 -4.97
CA THR A 112 -3.27 19.14 -6.30
C THR A 112 -4.27 20.14 -6.87
N LYS A 113 -5.57 19.98 -6.57
CA LYS A 113 -6.60 20.95 -6.99
C LYS A 113 -6.48 22.28 -6.25
N ILE A 114 -6.02 22.28 -5.00
CA ILE A 114 -5.90 23.49 -4.18
C ILE A 114 -4.68 24.32 -4.58
N THR A 115 -3.57 23.68 -4.96
CA THR A 115 -2.30 24.34 -5.27
C THR A 115 -2.30 25.10 -6.61
N HIS A 116 -3.47 25.47 -7.14
CA HIS A 116 -3.64 26.16 -8.42
C HIS A 116 -3.01 25.47 -9.64
N LEU A 117 -2.63 24.19 -9.52
CA LEU A 117 -2.46 23.29 -10.65
C LEU A 117 -3.86 22.92 -11.17
N LYS A 118 -4.53 23.92 -11.75
CA LYS A 118 -5.94 23.91 -12.12
C LYS A 118 -6.18 23.26 -13.49
N MET A 119 -5.39 22.25 -13.84
CA MET A 119 -5.50 21.56 -15.12
C MET A 119 -6.22 20.21 -14.92
N ASP A 120 -7.01 19.81 -15.91
CA ASP A 120 -7.58 18.45 -15.92
C ASP A 120 -6.41 17.45 -15.95
N GLU A 121 -6.39 16.48 -15.04
CA GLU A 121 -5.31 15.49 -14.99
C GLU A 121 -5.19 14.69 -16.29
N ASN A 122 -6.29 14.57 -17.04
CA ASN A 122 -6.26 13.94 -18.36
C ASN A 122 -5.61 14.85 -19.39
N GLU A 123 -5.84 16.16 -19.35
CA GLU A 123 -5.18 17.12 -20.24
C GLU A 123 -3.66 17.15 -19.98
N GLU A 124 -3.25 17.19 -18.71
CA GLU A 124 -1.82 17.14 -18.34
C GLU A 124 -1.14 15.82 -18.77
N MET A 125 -1.90 14.72 -18.76
CA MET A 125 -1.42 13.43 -19.29
C MET A 125 -1.39 13.43 -20.82
N ASP A 126 -2.37 14.07 -21.46
CA ASP A 126 -2.46 14.20 -22.92
C ASP A 126 -1.29 15.04 -23.47
N ASP A 127 -0.89 16.09 -22.73
CA ASP A 127 0.25 16.97 -23.04
C ASP A 127 1.62 16.40 -22.60
N ASP A 128 1.65 15.20 -22.00
CA ASP A 128 2.85 14.54 -21.46
C ASP A 128 3.66 15.42 -20.48
N ASN A 129 2.95 16.21 -19.65
CA ASN A 129 3.58 17.08 -18.66
C ASN A 129 4.21 16.27 -17.52
N PHE A 130 5.40 15.76 -17.76
CA PHE A 130 6.13 14.94 -16.79
C PHE A 130 6.41 15.69 -15.48
N SER A 131 6.62 17.01 -15.53
CA SER A 131 6.93 17.82 -14.34
C SER A 131 5.76 17.84 -13.36
N TYR A 132 4.53 17.96 -13.86
CA TYR A 132 3.31 17.84 -13.07
C TYR A 132 3.26 16.51 -12.31
N PHE A 133 3.49 15.39 -13.01
CA PHE A 133 3.41 14.05 -12.42
C PHE A 133 4.60 13.72 -11.50
N ILE A 134 5.78 14.32 -11.71
CA ILE A 134 6.90 14.24 -10.75
C ILE A 134 6.50 14.88 -9.43
N ILE A 135 6.03 16.13 -9.45
CA ILE A 135 5.64 16.86 -8.24
C ILE A 135 4.55 16.08 -7.50
N LYS A 136 3.50 15.69 -8.23
CA LYS A 136 2.40 14.90 -7.66
C LYS A 136 2.86 13.56 -7.09
N GLY A 137 3.76 12.87 -7.79
CA GLY A 137 4.33 11.60 -7.36
C GLY A 137 5.17 11.73 -6.09
N ILE A 138 6.04 12.74 -6.03
CA ILE A 138 6.83 13.07 -4.83
C ILE A 138 5.92 13.41 -3.66
N MET A 139 4.87 14.21 -3.88
CA MET A 139 3.91 14.53 -2.81
C MET A 139 3.25 13.26 -2.25
N LEU A 140 2.78 12.35 -3.11
CA LEU A 140 2.17 11.09 -2.67
C LEU A 140 3.15 10.25 -1.86
N PHE A 141 4.35 10.04 -2.39
CA PHE A 141 5.38 9.24 -1.73
C PHE A 141 5.79 9.87 -0.39
N ALA A 142 6.03 11.18 -0.36
CA ALA A 142 6.45 11.90 0.85
C ALA A 142 5.39 11.86 1.95
N ILE A 143 4.11 12.02 1.63
CA ILE A 143 3.02 11.92 2.62
C ILE A 143 2.95 10.50 3.19
N ILE A 144 2.95 9.48 2.32
CA ILE A 144 2.88 8.09 2.78
C ILE A 144 4.11 7.71 3.61
N PHE A 145 5.29 8.17 3.20
CA PHE A 145 6.53 7.93 3.92
C PHE A 145 6.56 8.63 5.29
N SER A 146 6.20 9.91 5.34
CA SER A 146 6.18 10.68 6.61
C SER A 146 5.16 10.15 7.62
N LEU A 147 4.03 9.60 7.15
CA LEU A 147 2.98 9.06 8.01
C LEU A 147 3.09 7.53 8.21
N SER A 148 4.19 6.93 7.78
CA SER A 148 4.46 5.49 7.94
C SER A 148 4.42 5.03 9.40
N SER A 149 4.94 5.84 10.33
CA SER A 149 4.91 5.54 11.76
C SER A 149 3.49 5.48 12.31
N ILE A 150 2.59 6.34 11.82
CA ILE A 150 1.18 6.34 12.21
C ILE A 150 0.49 5.08 11.71
N LEU A 151 0.74 4.68 10.45
CA LEU A 151 0.23 3.42 9.93
C LEU A 151 0.72 2.24 10.78
N SER A 152 2.01 2.20 11.13
CA SER A 152 2.55 1.14 11.99
C SER A 152 1.86 1.10 13.35
N LEU A 153 1.61 2.25 13.98
CA LEU A 153 0.89 2.32 15.26
C LEU A 153 -0.54 1.77 15.14
N ILE A 154 -1.27 2.17 14.09
CA ILE A 154 -2.63 1.66 13.82
C ILE A 154 -2.59 0.14 13.62
N LEU A 155 -1.65 -0.37 12.82
CA LEU A 155 -1.53 -1.80 12.53
C LEU A 155 -1.16 -2.62 13.77
N ARG A 156 -0.34 -2.06 14.67
CA ARG A 156 0.04 -2.70 15.94
C ARG A 156 -1.15 -2.95 16.88
N LEU A 157 -2.24 -2.19 16.76
CA LEU A 157 -3.47 -2.42 17.54
C LEU A 157 -4.13 -3.78 17.24
N PHE A 158 -3.80 -4.39 16.09
CA PHE A 158 -4.34 -5.69 15.68
C PHE A 158 -3.42 -6.86 16.05
N ILE A 159 -2.27 -6.61 16.68
CA ILE A 159 -1.35 -7.66 17.11
C ILE A 159 -1.92 -8.33 18.37
N PRO A 160 -2.10 -9.66 18.38
CA PRO A 160 -2.55 -10.38 19.56
C PRO A 160 -1.55 -10.25 20.70
N ASN A 161 -2.05 -9.92 21.89
CA ASN A 161 -1.23 -9.83 23.09
C ASN A 161 -0.89 -11.23 23.60
N ILE A 162 0.39 -11.45 23.89
CA ILE A 162 0.83 -12.62 24.65
C ILE A 162 0.81 -12.19 26.11
N GLU A 163 -0.13 -12.72 26.89
CA GLU A 163 -0.06 -12.61 28.34
C GLU A 163 1.16 -13.43 28.80
N THR A 164 2.27 -12.75 29.09
CA THR A 164 3.37 -13.41 29.80
C THR A 164 2.88 -13.65 31.22
N PRO A 165 2.85 -14.89 31.73
CA PRO A 165 2.56 -15.11 33.13
C PRO A 165 3.67 -14.42 33.93
N PHE A 166 3.33 -13.31 34.59
CA PHE A 166 4.19 -12.76 35.63
C PHE A 166 4.20 -13.80 36.74
N TYR A 167 5.28 -14.58 36.83
CA TYR A 167 5.58 -15.33 38.03
C TYR A 167 5.82 -14.29 39.14
N HIS A 168 4.80 -14.05 39.97
CA HIS A 168 4.95 -13.46 41.29
C HIS A 168 5.15 -14.58 42.31
#